data_AF-A0A9N9R7Q3-F1
#
_entry.id   AF-A0A9N9R7Q3-F1
#
_cell.length_a   1.000
_cell.length_b   1.000
_cell.length_c   1.000
_cell.angle_alpha   90.00
_cell.angle_beta   90.00
_cell.angle_gamma   90.00
#
_symmetry.space_group_name_H-M   'P 1'
#
loop_
_entity.id
_entity.type
_entity.pdbx_description
1 polymer ?
#
loop_
_entity_poly.entity_id
_entity_poly.type
_entity_poly.pdbx_seq_one_letter_code
_entity_poly.pdbx_strand_id
1 'polypeptide(L)'
;MPAVFTFTRSDSEILQELLRVFSGRGTAREQWSLQAELLVEPVGWDALWKLSKKFCRKFEARFPCIAYVSVTSVDFETLTACVDVLSVQHEAVSLPEMVEDVPLIELWPTVKQREMCVNAATTAEFIDLLRFYYNDIWMPWDDQDDKVLLPNTIEDRMSLWSDMHNGSIPHYVARAITLFRNSAINAHEKLKELDSSLCESGLADEDGKY
;
A
#
# COMPACT_ATOMS: atom_id res chain seq x y z
N MET A 1 -1.82 -22.98 -0.40
CA MET A 1 -1.30 -21.66 0.05
C MET A 1 -1.74 -21.42 1.48
N PRO A 2 -0.87 -20.82 2.32
CA PRO A 2 -1.21 -20.42 3.69
C PRO A 2 -2.50 -19.60 3.79
N ALA A 3 -3.20 -19.73 4.93
CA ALA A 3 -4.34 -18.87 5.24
C ALA A 3 -3.85 -17.48 5.68
N VAL A 4 -4.60 -16.44 5.32
CA VAL A 4 -4.34 -15.04 5.69
C VAL A 4 -5.49 -14.49 6.53
N PHE A 5 -5.24 -13.43 7.28
CA PHE A 5 -6.29 -12.71 7.99
C PHE A 5 -7.29 -12.09 7.02
N THR A 6 -8.56 -12.07 7.41
CA THR A 6 -9.66 -11.43 6.67
C THR A 6 -10.48 -10.63 7.65
N PHE A 7 -10.82 -9.40 7.28
CA PHE A 7 -11.55 -8.49 8.13
C PHE A 7 -12.90 -8.15 7.50
N THR A 8 -13.91 -7.96 8.34
CA THR A 8 -15.21 -7.43 7.93
C THR A 8 -15.54 -6.32 8.92
N ARG A 9 -15.53 -5.08 8.45
CA ARG A 9 -15.79 -3.89 9.25
C ARG A 9 -16.95 -3.12 8.62
N SER A 10 -17.77 -2.51 9.46
CA SER A 10 -18.75 -1.52 9.04
C SER A 10 -18.06 -0.21 8.62
N ASP A 11 -18.74 0.58 7.80
CA ASP A 11 -18.27 1.91 7.38
C ASP A 11 -17.93 2.79 8.59
N SER A 12 -18.74 2.71 9.66
CA SER A 12 -18.49 3.45 10.90
C SER A 12 -17.21 3.01 11.61
N GLU A 13 -16.93 1.70 11.67
CA GLU A 13 -15.70 1.19 12.29
C GLU A 13 -14.47 1.61 11.50
N ILE A 14 -14.53 1.51 10.17
CA ILE A 14 -13.45 1.95 9.29
C ILE A 14 -13.19 3.45 9.48
N LEU A 15 -14.24 4.27 9.53
CA LEU A 15 -14.11 5.70 9.74
C LEU A 15 -13.43 6.02 11.08
N GLN A 16 -13.83 5.37 12.18
CA GLN A 16 -13.23 5.61 13.49
C GLN A 16 -11.74 5.25 13.52
N GLU A 17 -11.37 4.13 12.89
CA GLU A 17 -9.95 3.74 12.79
C GLU A 17 -9.15 4.71 11.91
N LEU A 18 -9.70 5.17 10.79
CA LEU A 18 -9.05 6.20 9.97
C LEU A 18 -8.90 7.51 10.74
N LEU A 19 -9.92 7.96 11.47
CA LEU A 19 -9.85 9.18 12.28
C LEU A 19 -8.81 9.07 13.41
N ARG A 20 -8.60 7.86 13.93
CA ARG A 20 -7.55 7.59 14.91
C ARG A 20 -6.16 7.79 14.30
N VAL A 21 -5.94 7.25 13.09
CA VAL A 21 -4.71 7.48 12.32
C VAL A 21 -4.52 8.98 12.05
N PHE A 22 -5.57 9.65 11.60
CA PHE A 22 -5.54 11.06 11.18
C PHE A 22 -5.85 12.08 12.29
N SER A 23 -5.55 11.71 13.54
CA SER A 23 -5.77 12.57 14.72
C SER A 23 -4.60 13.52 15.02
N GLY A 24 -3.45 13.31 14.38
CA GLY A 24 -2.22 14.06 14.58
C GLY A 24 -2.08 15.29 13.70
N ARG A 25 -0.89 15.92 13.77
CA ARG A 25 -0.43 16.91 12.79
C ARG A 25 0.61 16.26 11.89
N GLY A 26 0.63 16.65 10.63
CA GLY A 26 1.58 16.16 9.64
C GLY A 26 0.90 15.73 8.36
N THR A 27 1.72 15.35 7.39
CA THR A 27 1.30 14.75 6.13
C THR A 27 0.63 13.41 6.37
N ALA A 28 -0.10 12.90 5.37
CA ALA A 28 -0.69 11.56 5.46
C ALA A 28 0.38 10.48 5.69
N ARG A 29 1.55 10.67 5.08
CA ARG A 29 2.71 9.81 5.20
C ARG A 29 3.20 9.70 6.64
N GLU A 30 3.49 10.83 7.26
CA GLU A 30 3.99 10.89 8.65
C GLU A 30 3.01 10.23 9.63
N GLN A 31 1.71 10.49 9.45
CA GLN A 31 0.68 9.94 10.33
C GLN A 31 0.56 8.41 10.20
N TRP A 32 0.66 7.87 8.98
CA TRP A 32 0.73 6.42 8.79
C TRP A 32 2.01 5.81 9.33
N SER A 33 3.15 6.44 9.13
CA SER A 33 4.45 5.98 9.65
C SER A 33 4.42 5.85 11.17
N LEU A 34 3.93 6.88 11.88
CA LEU A 34 3.78 6.85 13.33
C LEU A 34 2.86 5.72 13.82
N GLN A 35 1.77 5.43 13.10
CA GLN A 35 0.89 4.31 13.46
C GLN A 35 1.53 2.96 13.16
N ALA A 36 2.31 2.85 12.07
CA ALA A 36 3.01 1.63 11.71
C ALA A 36 4.04 1.24 12.77
N GLU A 37 4.82 2.18 13.29
CA GLU A 37 5.79 1.95 14.36
C GLU A 37 5.16 1.32 15.63
N LEU A 38 3.89 1.60 15.88
CA LEU A 38 3.16 1.11 17.06
C LEU A 38 2.47 -0.23 16.83
N LEU A 39 2.06 -0.53 15.60
CA LEU A 39 1.10 -1.61 15.28
C LEU A 39 1.69 -2.70 14.39
N VAL A 40 2.78 -2.41 13.68
CA VAL A 40 3.40 -3.35 12.74
C VAL A 40 4.63 -3.96 13.38
N GLU A 41 4.66 -5.28 13.37
CA GLU A 41 5.84 -6.06 13.75
C GLU A 41 7.01 -5.73 12.80
N PRO A 42 8.17 -5.31 13.32
CA PRO A 42 9.27 -4.81 12.49
C PRO A 42 9.98 -5.92 11.69
N VAL A 43 9.85 -7.18 12.09
CA VAL A 43 10.54 -8.33 11.50
C VAL A 43 9.86 -9.64 11.89
N GLY A 44 10.13 -10.71 11.17
CA GLY A 44 9.89 -12.09 11.61
C GLY A 44 8.50 -12.62 11.33
N TRP A 45 7.62 -11.83 10.69
CA TRP A 45 6.31 -12.29 10.25
C TRP A 45 6.32 -12.79 8.81
N ASP A 46 5.49 -13.79 8.57
CA ASP A 46 5.24 -14.44 7.30
C ASP A 46 4.00 -13.88 6.61
N ALA A 47 4.09 -13.71 5.29
CA ALA A 47 3.04 -13.13 4.47
C ALA A 47 2.88 -13.84 3.12
N LEU A 48 1.70 -13.71 2.54
CA LEU A 48 1.53 -13.84 1.10
C LEU A 48 1.81 -12.48 0.45
N TRP A 49 2.73 -12.43 -0.49
CA TRP A 49 2.97 -11.26 -1.32
C TRP A 49 2.22 -11.42 -2.65
N LYS A 50 1.28 -10.51 -2.94
CA LYS A 50 0.66 -10.45 -4.28
C LYS A 50 1.44 -9.46 -5.14
N LEU A 51 2.21 -9.99 -6.07
CA LEU A 51 3.15 -9.22 -6.87
C LEU A 51 2.41 -8.19 -7.73
N SER A 52 2.95 -6.97 -7.78
CA SER A 52 2.47 -5.93 -8.69
C SER A 52 2.63 -6.32 -10.15
N LYS A 53 1.80 -5.75 -11.03
CA LYS A 53 1.95 -5.93 -12.49
C LYS A 53 3.33 -5.49 -12.99
N LYS A 54 3.88 -4.42 -12.40
CA LYS A 54 5.22 -3.90 -12.73
C LYS A 54 6.29 -4.94 -12.36
N PHE A 55 6.21 -5.52 -11.16
CA PHE A 55 7.15 -6.53 -10.70
C PHE A 55 7.04 -7.84 -11.51
N CYS A 56 5.83 -8.34 -11.74
CA CYS A 56 5.62 -9.53 -12.58
C CYS A 56 6.24 -9.38 -13.98
N ARG A 57 6.08 -8.21 -14.61
CA ARG A 57 6.67 -7.92 -15.92
C ARG A 57 8.21 -7.88 -15.88
N LYS A 58 8.80 -7.34 -14.81
CA LYS A 58 10.26 -7.28 -14.63
C LYS A 58 10.90 -8.67 -14.55
N PHE A 59 10.20 -9.64 -13.95
CA PHE A 59 10.69 -11.00 -13.73
C PHE A 59 10.00 -12.05 -14.62
N GLU A 60 9.36 -11.60 -15.72
CA GLU A 60 8.67 -12.48 -16.68
C GLU A 60 7.65 -13.44 -16.05
N ALA A 61 7.12 -13.08 -14.88
CA ALA A 61 6.10 -13.85 -14.18
C ALA A 61 4.71 -13.55 -14.77
N ARG A 62 3.87 -14.59 -14.84
CA ARG A 62 2.46 -14.41 -15.22
C ARG A 62 1.71 -13.67 -14.11
N PHE A 63 1.00 -12.59 -14.47
CA PHE A 63 0.09 -11.92 -13.55
C PHE A 63 -1.31 -12.56 -13.56
N PRO A 64 -1.98 -12.72 -12.40
CA PRO A 64 -1.49 -12.48 -11.04
C PRO A 64 -0.51 -13.56 -10.58
N CYS A 65 0.49 -13.16 -9.79
CA CYS A 65 1.45 -14.07 -9.16
C CYS A 65 1.48 -13.82 -7.65
N ILE A 66 1.61 -14.89 -6.87
CA ILE A 66 1.68 -14.84 -5.41
C ILE A 66 2.93 -15.57 -4.95
N ALA A 67 3.68 -14.95 -4.04
CA ALA A 67 4.79 -15.57 -3.33
C ALA A 67 4.46 -15.71 -1.84
N TYR A 68 5.02 -16.72 -1.20
CA TYR A 68 5.06 -16.83 0.25
C TYR A 68 6.42 -16.31 0.71
N VAL A 69 6.41 -15.36 1.65
CA VAL A 69 7.60 -14.60 2.03
C VAL A 69 7.73 -14.49 3.55
N SER A 70 8.96 -14.27 4.01
CA SER A 70 9.30 -13.85 5.37
C SER A 70 9.68 -12.38 5.36
N VAL A 71 9.12 -11.57 6.26
CA VAL A 71 9.54 -10.18 6.42
C VAL A 71 10.78 -10.12 7.31
N THR A 72 11.86 -9.54 6.81
CA THR A 72 13.16 -9.44 7.47
C THR A 72 13.41 -8.05 8.08
N SER A 73 12.73 -7.04 7.58
CA SER A 73 12.71 -5.69 8.13
C SER A 73 11.51 -4.91 7.59
N VAL A 74 11.06 -3.90 8.32
CA VAL A 74 10.05 -2.93 7.86
C VAL A 74 10.68 -1.54 7.93
N ASP A 75 10.58 -0.81 6.82
CA ASP A 75 10.85 0.63 6.79
C ASP A 75 9.53 1.36 7.02
N PHE A 76 9.38 1.97 8.20
CA PHE A 76 8.19 2.72 8.56
C PHE A 76 8.10 4.07 7.85
N GLU A 77 9.23 4.69 7.49
CA GLU A 77 9.28 5.97 6.79
C GLU A 77 8.79 5.84 5.35
N THR A 78 9.04 4.70 4.70
CA THR A 78 8.56 4.39 3.33
C THR A 78 7.42 3.37 3.26
N LEU A 79 7.02 2.76 4.40
CA LEU A 79 5.94 1.76 4.53
C LEU A 79 6.17 0.62 3.55
N THR A 80 7.43 0.18 3.48
CA THR A 80 7.90 -0.94 2.69
C THR A 80 8.57 -1.97 3.61
N ALA A 81 8.94 -3.12 3.05
CA ALA A 81 9.60 -4.18 3.78
C ALA A 81 10.70 -4.88 2.99
N CYS A 82 11.73 -5.26 3.75
CA CYS A 82 12.65 -6.39 3.60
C CYS A 82 11.91 -7.72 3.47
N VAL A 83 11.98 -8.48 2.37
CA VAL A 83 11.41 -9.84 2.35
C VAL A 83 12.34 -10.90 1.78
N ASP A 84 12.34 -12.08 2.40
CA ASP A 84 12.89 -13.32 1.86
C ASP A 84 11.79 -14.14 1.18
N VAL A 85 12.01 -14.55 -0.06
CA VAL A 85 11.09 -15.36 -0.86
C VAL A 85 11.26 -16.83 -0.49
N LEU A 86 10.24 -17.41 0.16
CA LEU A 86 10.25 -18.80 0.60
C LEU A 86 9.73 -19.76 -0.47
N SER A 87 8.70 -19.33 -1.21
CA SER A 87 8.18 -20.06 -2.36
C SER A 87 7.33 -19.17 -3.26
N VAL A 88 7.15 -19.57 -4.51
CA VAL A 88 6.30 -18.88 -5.49
C VAL A 88 5.22 -19.85 -5.96
N GLN A 89 4.01 -19.34 -6.22
CA GLN A 89 2.87 -20.16 -6.66
C GLN A 89 3.17 -20.95 -7.96
N HIS A 90 4.06 -20.44 -8.80
CA HIS A 90 4.42 -21.04 -10.08
C HIS A 90 5.91 -21.43 -10.08
N GLU A 91 6.20 -22.72 -10.12
CA GLU A 91 7.57 -23.28 -10.07
C GLU A 91 8.47 -22.80 -11.23
N ALA A 92 7.88 -22.38 -12.35
CA ALA A 92 8.61 -21.84 -13.49
C ALA A 92 9.07 -20.39 -13.31
N VAL A 93 8.64 -19.70 -12.25
CA VAL A 93 8.99 -18.29 -11.99
C VAL A 93 10.20 -18.24 -11.05
N SER A 94 11.29 -17.63 -11.53
CA SER A 94 12.47 -17.35 -10.73
C SER A 94 12.39 -15.93 -10.19
N LEU A 95 12.19 -15.79 -8.87
CA LEU A 95 12.31 -14.51 -8.18
C LEU A 95 13.65 -14.45 -7.43
N PRO A 96 14.17 -13.25 -7.12
CA PRO A 96 15.29 -13.11 -6.20
C PRO A 96 14.96 -13.72 -4.84
N GLU A 97 15.95 -14.27 -4.15
CA GLU A 97 15.77 -14.81 -2.80
C GLU A 97 15.38 -13.71 -1.80
N MET A 98 15.92 -12.50 -1.98
CA MET A 98 15.61 -11.33 -1.17
C MET A 98 15.11 -10.20 -2.07
N VAL A 99 14.05 -9.51 -1.63
CA VAL A 99 13.50 -8.35 -2.33
C VAL A 99 13.35 -7.19 -1.35
N GLU A 100 13.90 -6.05 -1.71
CA GLU A 100 13.81 -4.79 -0.98
C GLU A 100 12.61 -3.96 -1.45
N ASP A 101 12.20 -3.00 -0.62
CA ASP A 101 11.17 -2.01 -0.91
C ASP A 101 9.80 -2.60 -1.29
N VAL A 102 9.42 -3.76 -0.75
CA VAL A 102 8.08 -4.33 -1.00
C VAL A 102 7.04 -3.51 -0.25
N PRO A 103 6.06 -2.87 -0.91
CA PRO A 103 5.07 -2.05 -0.21
C PRO A 103 4.26 -2.89 0.77
N LEU A 104 4.04 -2.40 1.99
CA LEU A 104 3.26 -3.14 3.00
C LEU A 104 1.87 -3.51 2.49
N ILE A 105 1.24 -2.64 1.68
CA ILE A 105 -0.06 -2.89 1.04
C ILE A 105 -0.06 -4.09 0.08
N GLU A 106 1.10 -4.63 -0.30
CA GLU A 106 1.24 -5.87 -1.09
C GLU A 106 1.49 -7.13 -0.23
N LEU A 107 1.56 -7.00 1.10
CA LEU A 107 1.84 -8.14 2.01
C LEU A 107 0.64 -8.54 2.87
N TRP A 108 0.08 -9.72 2.67
CA TRP A 108 -1.03 -10.26 3.45
C TRP A 108 -0.47 -11.17 4.56
N PRO A 109 -0.42 -10.73 5.83
CA PRO A 109 0.14 -11.57 6.89
C PRO A 109 -0.64 -12.87 7.01
N THR A 110 0.10 -13.97 7.18
CA THR A 110 -0.48 -15.29 7.33
C THR A 110 -1.00 -15.51 8.75
N VAL A 111 -2.03 -16.34 8.91
CA VAL A 111 -2.57 -16.66 10.25
C VAL A 111 -1.59 -17.53 11.04
N LYS A 112 -0.86 -18.40 10.34
CA LYS A 112 0.13 -19.30 10.93
C LYS A 112 1.53 -18.75 10.67
N GLN A 113 2.12 -18.21 11.72
CA GLN A 113 3.46 -17.69 11.74
C GLN A 113 4.46 -18.78 12.12
N ARG A 114 5.68 -18.74 11.56
CA ARG A 114 6.79 -19.57 12.04
C ARG A 114 7.25 -19.12 13.42
N GLU A 115 7.36 -17.81 13.63
CA GLU A 115 7.72 -17.23 14.92
C GLU A 115 6.49 -17.07 15.83
N MET A 116 6.55 -17.66 17.02
CA MET A 116 5.40 -17.72 17.95
C MET A 116 5.16 -16.40 18.70
N CYS A 117 6.17 -15.53 18.79
CA CYS A 117 6.10 -14.27 19.55
C CYS A 117 5.54 -13.09 18.74
N VAL A 118 5.32 -13.28 17.44
CA VAL A 118 4.97 -12.18 16.52
C VAL A 118 3.47 -11.94 16.53
N ASN A 119 3.05 -10.69 16.78
CA ASN A 119 1.66 -10.27 16.70
C ASN A 119 1.23 -9.96 15.26
N ALA A 120 1.16 -11.01 14.43
CA ALA A 120 0.75 -10.87 13.03
C ALA A 120 -0.70 -10.40 12.84
N ALA A 121 -1.56 -10.55 13.86
CA ALA A 121 -2.96 -10.11 13.80
C ALA A 121 -3.06 -8.58 13.78
N THR A 122 -2.38 -7.89 14.70
CA THR A 122 -2.36 -6.42 14.73
C THR A 122 -1.68 -5.84 13.49
N THR A 123 -0.56 -6.44 13.04
CA THR A 123 0.06 -6.09 11.75
C THR A 123 -0.93 -6.23 10.59
N ALA A 124 -1.68 -7.33 10.53
CA ALA A 124 -2.66 -7.54 9.48
C ALA A 124 -3.82 -6.53 9.52
N GLU A 125 -4.30 -6.18 10.71
CA GLU A 125 -5.35 -5.17 10.88
C GLU A 125 -4.90 -3.80 10.39
N PHE A 126 -3.67 -3.39 10.72
CA PHE A 126 -3.06 -2.15 10.25
C PHE A 126 -2.95 -2.13 8.73
N ILE A 127 -2.34 -3.17 8.13
CA ILE A 127 -2.11 -3.19 6.68
C ILE A 127 -3.45 -3.27 5.93
N ASP A 128 -4.46 -3.95 6.47
CA ASP A 128 -5.80 -3.96 5.91
C ASP A 128 -6.45 -2.56 5.86
N LEU A 129 -6.34 -1.79 6.94
CA LEU A 129 -6.80 -0.39 6.97
C LEU A 129 -5.99 0.50 6.02
N LEU A 130 -4.67 0.32 5.98
CA LEU A 130 -3.77 1.04 5.08
C LEU A 130 -4.15 0.78 3.60
N ARG A 131 -4.45 -0.47 3.25
CA ARG A 131 -4.94 -0.85 1.92
C ARG A 131 -6.26 -0.16 1.61
N PHE A 132 -7.22 -0.19 2.53
CA PHE A 132 -8.50 0.50 2.33
C PHE A 132 -8.26 1.98 2.06
N TYR A 133 -7.45 2.65 2.86
CA TYR A 133 -7.12 4.05 2.65
C TYR A 133 -6.57 4.31 1.25
N TYR A 134 -5.52 3.61 0.82
CA TYR A 134 -4.94 3.86 -0.51
C TYR A 134 -5.85 3.47 -1.68
N ASN A 135 -6.63 2.41 -1.53
CA ASN A 135 -7.54 1.94 -2.58
C ASN A 135 -8.77 2.82 -2.73
N ASP A 136 -9.30 3.38 -1.64
CA ASP A 136 -10.65 3.91 -1.61
C ASP A 136 -10.75 5.39 -1.20
N ILE A 137 -9.83 5.87 -0.34
CA ILE A 137 -9.91 7.22 0.25
C ILE A 137 -8.84 8.17 -0.27
N TRP A 138 -7.62 7.67 -0.46
CA TRP A 138 -6.45 8.44 -0.86
C TRP A 138 -6.65 9.07 -2.24
N MET A 139 -6.11 10.28 -2.37
CA MET A 139 -6.01 10.99 -3.64
C MET A 139 -4.57 11.46 -3.86
N PRO A 140 -4.12 11.56 -5.13
CA PRO A 140 -2.74 11.91 -5.47
C PRO A 140 -2.17 13.16 -4.82
N TRP A 141 -3.03 14.15 -4.57
CA TRP A 141 -2.63 15.41 -3.95
C TRP A 141 -2.45 15.33 -2.44
N ASP A 142 -2.78 14.22 -1.78
CA ASP A 142 -2.58 14.04 -0.34
C ASP A 142 -1.10 13.82 0.02
N ASP A 143 -0.31 13.35 -0.94
CA ASP A 143 1.13 13.14 -0.82
C ASP A 143 1.94 14.37 -1.28
N GLN A 144 1.30 15.50 -1.54
CA GLN A 144 2.01 16.75 -1.86
C GLN A 144 2.64 17.32 -0.59
N ASP A 145 3.85 17.85 -0.74
CA ASP A 145 4.60 18.49 0.35
C ASP A 145 3.72 19.53 1.08
N ASP A 146 3.84 19.57 2.40
CA ASP A 146 3.10 20.44 3.33
C ASP A 146 1.59 20.21 3.43
N LYS A 147 1.01 19.24 2.71
CA LYS A 147 -0.43 18.99 2.81
C LYS A 147 -0.78 18.16 4.04
N VAL A 148 -1.38 18.83 5.02
CA VAL A 148 -1.97 18.18 6.19
C VAL A 148 -3.33 17.62 5.84
N LEU A 149 -3.51 16.32 6.04
CA LEU A 149 -4.80 15.67 5.89
C LEU A 149 -5.64 15.86 7.15
N LEU A 150 -6.74 16.62 7.03
CA LEU A 150 -7.62 16.94 8.15
C LEU A 150 -8.66 15.83 8.37
N PRO A 151 -9.11 15.60 9.62
CA PRO A 151 -10.21 14.68 9.95
C PRO A 151 -11.45 14.84 9.06
N ASN A 152 -11.93 16.07 8.86
CA ASN A 152 -13.11 16.33 8.02
C ASN A 152 -12.92 15.85 6.58
N THR A 153 -11.70 15.91 6.03
CA THR A 153 -11.41 15.38 4.69
C THR A 153 -11.60 13.87 4.63
N ILE A 154 -11.25 13.15 5.70
CA ILE A 154 -11.48 11.71 5.81
C ILE A 154 -12.98 11.42 5.93
N GLU A 155 -13.70 12.16 6.78
CA GLU A 155 -15.15 12.01 6.94
C GLU A 155 -15.90 12.23 5.62
N ASP A 156 -15.61 13.32 4.92
CA ASP A 156 -16.25 13.66 3.65
C ASP A 156 -16.02 12.59 2.58
N ARG A 157 -14.79 12.07 2.48
CA ARG A 157 -14.43 11.03 1.51
C ARG A 157 -15.01 9.67 1.88
N MET A 158 -15.05 9.34 3.17
CA MET A 158 -15.69 8.11 3.63
C MET A 158 -17.20 8.16 3.39
N SER A 159 -17.83 9.32 3.59
CA SER A 159 -19.24 9.55 3.28
C SER A 159 -19.51 9.33 1.78
N LEU A 160 -18.70 9.96 0.91
CA LEU A 160 -18.79 9.75 -0.54
C LEU A 160 -18.60 8.27 -0.93
N TRP A 161 -17.62 7.60 -0.32
CA TRP A 161 -17.37 6.18 -0.57
C TRP A 161 -18.60 5.34 -0.16
N SER A 162 -19.16 5.56 1.02
CA SER A 162 -20.36 4.86 1.50
C SER A 162 -21.54 5.09 0.55
N ASP A 163 -21.81 6.35 0.18
CA ASP A 163 -22.90 6.73 -0.73
C ASP A 163 -22.80 6.10 -2.12
N MET A 164 -21.57 5.87 -2.59
CA MET A 164 -21.32 5.17 -3.85
C MET A 164 -21.58 3.66 -3.76
N HIS A 165 -21.40 3.05 -2.59
CA HIS A 165 -21.51 1.59 -2.39
C HIS A 165 -22.89 1.16 -1.88
N ASN A 166 -23.58 2.00 -1.11
CA ASN A 166 -24.91 1.73 -0.57
C ASN A 166 -26.05 2.03 -1.57
N GLY A 167 -25.73 2.66 -2.71
CA GLY A 167 -26.69 2.99 -3.76
C GLY A 167 -27.41 4.33 -3.58
N SER A 168 -27.01 5.17 -2.61
CA SER A 168 -27.47 6.56 -2.47
C SER A 168 -27.17 7.38 -3.72
N ILE A 169 -26.00 7.15 -4.34
CA ILE A 169 -25.63 7.76 -5.61
C ILE A 169 -26.01 6.82 -6.77
N PRO A 170 -26.69 7.33 -7.82
CA PRO A 170 -26.99 6.53 -9.00
C PRO A 170 -25.73 5.90 -9.61
N HIS A 171 -25.79 4.62 -9.95
CA HIS A 171 -24.63 3.84 -10.41
C HIS A 171 -23.83 4.48 -11.55
N TYR A 172 -24.50 5.17 -12.49
CA TYR A 172 -23.80 5.86 -13.58
C TYR A 172 -22.95 7.04 -13.10
N VAL A 173 -23.39 7.74 -12.03
CA VAL A 173 -22.65 8.83 -11.39
C VAL A 173 -21.48 8.26 -10.59
N ALA A 174 -21.71 7.22 -9.78
CA ALA A 174 -20.66 6.55 -9.03
C ALA A 174 -19.55 6.06 -9.97
N ARG A 175 -19.92 5.42 -11.09
CA ARG A 175 -18.97 5.01 -12.14
C ARG A 175 -18.19 6.17 -12.73
N ALA A 176 -18.84 7.31 -12.99
CA ALA A 176 -18.16 8.50 -13.50
C ALA A 176 -17.13 9.03 -12.49
N ILE A 177 -17.48 9.09 -11.20
CA ILE A 177 -16.57 9.49 -10.12
C ILE A 177 -15.35 8.56 -10.07
N THR A 178 -15.56 7.25 -10.07
CA THR A 178 -14.47 6.26 -10.08
C THR A 178 -13.56 6.43 -11.31
N LEU A 179 -14.13 6.71 -12.48
CA LEU A 179 -13.35 6.96 -13.70
C LEU A 179 -12.50 8.22 -13.58
N PHE A 180 -13.04 9.31 -13.03
CA PHE A 180 -12.27 10.54 -12.80
C PHE A 180 -11.15 10.32 -11.79
N ARG A 181 -11.44 9.63 -10.68
CA ARG A 181 -10.43 9.26 -9.68
C ARG A 181 -9.29 8.47 -10.31
N ASN A 182 -9.60 7.41 -11.06
CA ASN A 182 -8.59 6.58 -11.71
C ASN A 182 -7.79 7.35 -12.76
N SER A 183 -8.44 8.28 -13.48
CA SER A 183 -7.75 9.14 -14.46
C SER A 183 -6.77 10.09 -13.78
N ALA A 184 -7.15 10.67 -12.63
CA ALA A 184 -6.27 11.53 -11.85
C ALA A 184 -5.06 10.76 -11.29
N ILE A 185 -5.28 9.55 -10.75
CA ILE A 185 -4.20 8.67 -10.27
C ILE A 185 -3.23 8.32 -11.41
N ASN A 186 -3.76 7.92 -12.58
CA ASN A 186 -2.93 7.59 -13.74
C ASN A 186 -2.10 8.79 -14.24
N ALA A 187 -2.70 9.98 -14.26
CA ALA A 187 -2.01 11.20 -14.64
C ALA A 187 -0.85 11.51 -13.67
N HIS A 188 -1.09 11.36 -12.36
CA HIS A 188 -0.07 11.55 -11.33
C HIS A 188 1.08 10.56 -11.44
N GLU A 189 0.80 9.27 -11.64
CA GLU A 189 1.83 8.25 -11.82
C GLU A 189 2.71 8.54 -13.04
N LYS A 190 2.12 8.98 -14.15
CA LYS A 190 2.87 9.38 -15.35
C LYS A 190 3.75 10.59 -15.11
N LEU A 191 3.27 11.58 -14.35
CA LEU A 191 4.08 12.75 -13.98
C LEU A 191 5.28 12.32 -13.14
N LYS A 192 5.07 11.47 -12.12
CA LYS A 192 6.17 10.91 -11.32
C LYS A 192 7.19 10.15 -12.16
N GLU A 193 6.73 9.30 -13.09
CA GLU A 193 7.63 8.56 -14.00
C GLU A 193 8.45 9.50 -14.90
N LEU A 194 7.85 10.59 -15.39
CA LEU A 194 8.54 11.60 -16.17
C LEU A 194 9.57 12.38 -15.34
N ASP A 195 9.20 12.80 -14.12
CA ASP A 195 10.09 13.55 -13.22
C ASP A 195 11.31 12.71 -12.84
N SER A 196 11.12 11.42 -12.52
CA SER A 196 12.24 10.50 -12.26
C SER A 196 13.15 10.34 -13.48
N SER A 197 12.60 10.20 -14.68
CA SER A 197 13.38 10.10 -15.92
C SER A 197 14.20 11.36 -16.21
N LEU A 198 13.69 12.55 -15.87
CA LEU A 198 14.42 13.81 -16.03
C LEU A 198 15.62 13.88 -15.08
N CYS A 199 15.43 13.50 -13.81
CA CYS A 199 16.50 13.46 -12.81
C CYS A 199 17.64 12.49 -13.20
N GLU A 200 17.31 11.32 -13.75
CA GLU A 200 18.31 10.35 -14.22
C GLU A 200 19.10 10.88 -15.43
N SER A 201 18.44 11.62 -16.34
CA SER A 201 19.10 12.17 -17.53
C SER A 201 20.05 13.34 -17.23
N GLY A 202 19.80 14.12 -16.17
CA GLY A 202 20.63 15.27 -15.79
C GLY A 202 22.00 14.89 -15.20
N LEU A 203 22.17 13.66 -14.71
CA LEU A 203 23.43 13.16 -14.15
C LEU A 203 24.40 12.63 -15.22
N ALA A 204 23.91 12.33 -16.43
CA ALA A 204 24.74 11.79 -17.51
C ALA A 204 25.53 12.86 -18.28
N ASP A 205 25.20 14.15 -18.12
CA ASP A 205 25.78 15.24 -18.89
C ASP A 205 26.93 16.00 -18.17
N GLU A 206 27.23 15.69 -16.90
CA GLU A 206 28.30 16.37 -16.14
C GLU A 206 29.66 15.63 -16.09
N ASP A 207 29.75 14.36 -16.45
CA ASP A 207 31.01 13.58 -16.39
C ASP A 207 31.92 13.70 -17.65
N GLY A 208 31.67 14.71 -18.49
CA GLY A 208 32.25 14.82 -19.83
C GLY A 208 33.36 15.86 -20.04
N LYS A 209 33.93 16.49 -18.99
CA LYS A 209 35.04 17.45 -19.16
C LYS A 209 35.99 17.51 -17.95
N TYR A 210 37.09 16.74 -18.01
CA TYR A 210 38.43 17.18 -17.59
C TYR A 210 39.51 16.46 -18.41
#